data_AF-A0A0A2WFP7-F1
#
_entry.id   AF-A0A0A2WFP7-F1
#
_cell.length_a   1.000
_cell.length_b   1.000
_cell.length_c   1.000
_cell.angle_alpha   90.00
_cell.angle_beta   90.00
_cell.angle_gamma   90.00
#
_symmetry.space_group_name_H-M   'P 1'
#
loop_
_entity.id
_entity.type
_entity.pdbx_description
1 polymer ?
#
loop_
_entity_poly.entity_id
_entity_poly.type
_entity_poly.pdbx_seq_one_letter_code
_entity_poly.pdbx_strand_id
1 'polypeptide(L)'
;MFDATIQLIGYKGLLLLIAAYLGIGLILSFPALWAWWRARRERLEQRRMFVLVVWGFAFGATGVASLMIELPLAVYTVFFAPEFYEMKLISATRHLDAVVEYWWVGMPVVEVIAAVWATRYFARRWRFS
;
A
#
# COMPACT_ATOMS: atom_id res chain seq x y z
N MET A 1 -2.88 4.12 -30.47
CA MET A 1 -2.62 4.78 -29.17
C MET A 1 -1.38 4.23 -28.46
N PHE A 2 -1.11 2.91 -28.51
CA PHE A 2 0.12 2.31 -27.97
C PHE A 2 1.43 2.72 -28.69
N ASP A 3 1.38 2.95 -30.01
CA ASP A 3 2.59 3.29 -30.80
C ASP A 3 3.21 4.64 -30.46
N ALA A 4 2.38 5.64 -30.10
CA ALA A 4 2.85 6.97 -29.73
C ALA A 4 3.61 6.96 -28.39
N THR A 5 3.20 6.11 -27.45
CA THR A 5 3.84 5.96 -26.14
C THR A 5 5.20 5.25 -26.23
N ILE A 6 5.33 4.28 -27.15
CA ILE A 6 6.60 3.58 -27.40
C ILE A 6 7.62 4.51 -28.07
N GLN A 7 7.18 5.39 -28.98
CA GLN A 7 8.05 6.37 -29.63
C GLN A 7 8.56 7.46 -28.68
N LEU A 8 7.76 7.92 -27.72
CA LEU A 8 8.16 8.96 -26.76
C LEU A 8 9.09 8.45 -25.64
N ILE A 9 8.93 7.20 -25.21
CA ILE A 9 9.59 6.65 -24.01
C ILE A 9 10.78 5.73 -24.39
N GLY A 10 10.77 5.19 -25.60
CA GLY A 10 11.72 4.17 -26.04
C GLY A 10 11.51 2.82 -25.35
N TYR A 11 12.05 1.75 -25.95
CA TYR A 11 11.91 0.38 -25.44
C TYR A 11 12.36 0.20 -23.98
N LYS A 12 13.39 0.94 -23.55
CA LYS A 12 13.90 0.89 -22.17
C LYS A 12 12.89 1.43 -21.16
N GLY A 13 12.24 2.56 -21.44
CA GLY A 13 11.26 3.11 -20.53
C GLY A 13 9.92 2.34 -20.54
N LEU A 14 9.55 1.72 -21.67
CA LEU A 14 8.42 0.79 -21.72
C LEU A 14 8.66 -0.42 -20.78
N LEU A 15 9.86 -1.00 -20.83
CA LEU A 15 10.24 -2.11 -19.95
C LEU A 15 10.21 -1.72 -18.47
N LEU A 16 10.71 -0.53 -18.13
CA LEU A 16 10.65 0.01 -16.76
C LEU A 16 9.21 0.19 -16.29
N LEU A 17 8.32 0.71 -17.15
CA LEU A 17 6.92 0.90 -16.84
C LEU A 17 6.23 -0.45 -16.57
N ILE A 18 6.45 -1.45 -17.43
CA ILE A 18 5.93 -2.81 -17.24
C ILE A 18 6.45 -3.41 -15.93
N ALA A 19 7.75 -3.28 -15.65
CA ALA A 19 8.35 -3.76 -14.42
C ALA A 19 7.73 -3.09 -13.18
N ALA A 20 7.47 -1.77 -13.24
CA ALA A 20 6.80 -1.04 -12.16
C ALA A 20 5.36 -1.53 -11.96
N TYR A 21 4.58 -1.67 -13.03
CA TYR A 21 3.22 -2.21 -12.97
C TYR A 21 3.17 -3.64 -12.41
N LEU A 22 4.09 -4.51 -12.84
CA LEU A 22 4.20 -5.86 -12.31
C LEU A 22 4.61 -5.85 -10.83
N GLY A 23 5.53 -4.96 -10.43
CA GLY A 23 5.92 -4.78 -9.04
C GLY A 23 4.74 -4.36 -8.16
N ILE A 24 3.98 -3.35 -8.59
CA ILE A 24 2.77 -2.89 -7.90
C ILE A 24 1.73 -4.01 -7.84
N GLY A 25 1.48 -4.70 -8.97
CA GLY A 25 0.55 -5.81 -9.02
C GLY A 25 0.93 -6.96 -8.09
N LEU A 26 2.24 -7.25 -7.95
CA LEU A 26 2.75 -8.26 -7.03
C LEU A 26 2.56 -7.84 -5.57
N ILE A 27 2.82 -6.58 -5.24
CA ILE A 27 2.60 -6.03 -3.89
C ILE A 27 1.11 -6.14 -3.51
N LEU A 28 0.21 -5.65 -4.36
CA LEU A 28 -1.25 -5.70 -4.11
C LEU A 28 -1.80 -7.13 -4.04
N SER A 29 -1.15 -8.07 -4.72
CA SER A 29 -1.51 -9.49 -4.70
C SER A 29 -0.86 -10.25 -3.54
N PHE A 30 0.14 -9.66 -2.87
CA PHE A 30 0.94 -10.34 -1.86
C PHE A 30 0.09 -10.88 -0.71
N PRO A 31 -0.87 -10.15 -0.10
CA PRO A 31 -1.64 -10.68 1.01
C PRO A 31 -2.47 -11.91 0.60
N ALA A 32 -3.01 -11.91 -0.62
CA ALA A 32 -3.77 -13.03 -1.16
C ALA A 32 -2.86 -14.24 -1.41
N LEU A 33 -1.70 -14.04 -2.06
CA LEU A 33 -0.73 -15.09 -2.34
C LEU A 33 -0.17 -15.71 -1.06
N TRP A 34 0.19 -14.86 -0.09
CA TRP A 34 0.68 -15.28 1.22
C TRP A 34 -0.35 -16.08 2.00
N ALA A 35 -1.59 -15.57 2.09
CA ALA A 35 -2.68 -16.25 2.76
C ALA A 35 -3.00 -17.60 2.10
N TRP A 36 -2.98 -17.66 0.76
CA TRP A 36 -3.22 -18.88 0.02
C TRP A 36 -2.14 -19.93 0.28
N TRP A 37 -0.86 -19.53 0.25
CA TRP A 37 0.26 -20.41 0.58
C TRP A 37 0.16 -20.93 2.02
N ARG A 38 -0.13 -20.07 3.00
CA ARG A 38 -0.34 -20.48 4.39
C ARG A 38 -1.55 -21.42 4.54
N ALA A 39 -2.68 -21.11 3.92
CA ALA A 39 -3.87 -21.95 3.98
C ALA A 39 -3.63 -23.37 3.43
N ARG A 40 -2.84 -23.50 2.35
CA ARG A 40 -2.42 -24.82 1.83
C ARG A 40 -1.53 -25.56 2.82
N ARG A 41 -0.54 -24.89 3.40
CA ARG A 41 0.40 -25.48 4.36
C ARG A 41 -0.32 -25.97 5.62
N GLU A 42 -1.30 -25.23 6.10
CA GLU A 42 -2.09 -25.53 7.30
C GLU A 42 -3.29 -26.44 7.01
N ARG A 43 -3.48 -26.89 5.76
CA ARG A 43 -4.58 -27.76 5.30
C ARG A 43 -5.98 -27.31 5.72
N LEU A 44 -6.23 -26.00 5.76
CA LEU A 44 -7.55 -25.45 6.08
C LEU A 44 -8.61 -25.95 5.08
N GLU A 45 -9.83 -26.23 5.54
CA GLU A 45 -10.95 -26.66 4.68
C GLU A 45 -11.47 -25.50 3.84
N GLN A 46 -11.75 -24.35 4.47
CA GLN A 46 -12.32 -23.17 3.82
C GLN A 46 -11.26 -22.18 3.32
N ARG A 47 -10.33 -22.66 2.48
CA ARG A 47 -9.14 -21.89 2.04
C ARG A 47 -9.50 -20.56 1.37
N ARG A 48 -10.52 -20.55 0.50
CA ARG A 48 -10.91 -19.35 -0.26
C ARG A 48 -11.41 -18.24 0.66
N MET A 49 -12.24 -18.59 1.64
CA MET A 49 -12.79 -17.64 2.60
C MET A 49 -11.70 -17.06 3.50
N PHE A 50 -10.78 -17.90 3.98
CA PHE A 50 -9.60 -17.45 4.72
C PHE A 50 -8.76 -16.43 3.95
N VAL A 51 -8.49 -16.69 2.66
CA VAL A 51 -7.72 -15.76 1.82
C VAL A 51 -8.45 -14.44 1.63
N LEU A 52 -9.76 -14.47 1.36
CA LEU A 52 -10.56 -13.24 1.21
C LEU A 52 -10.56 -12.40 2.49
N VAL A 53 -10.70 -13.03 3.66
CA VAL A 53 -10.67 -12.33 4.95
C VAL A 53 -9.31 -11.69 5.21
N VAL A 54 -8.22 -12.42 4.99
CA VAL A 54 -6.87 -11.88 5.17
C VAL A 54 -6.59 -10.75 4.19
N TRP A 55 -6.97 -10.92 2.92
CA TRP A 55 -6.77 -9.92 1.88
C TRP A 55 -7.58 -8.65 2.17
N GLY A 56 -8.88 -8.77 2.48
CA GLY A 56 -9.73 -7.64 2.85
C GLY A 56 -9.24 -6.93 4.12
N PHE A 57 -8.75 -7.68 5.12
CA PHE A 57 -8.17 -7.08 6.32
C PHE A 57 -6.88 -6.31 6.02
N ALA A 58 -5.98 -6.87 5.22
CA ALA A 58 -4.73 -6.20 4.86
C ALA A 58 -5.01 -4.89 4.09
N PHE A 59 -5.91 -4.93 3.10
CA PHE A 59 -6.35 -3.74 2.36
C PHE A 59 -7.01 -2.71 3.27
N GLY A 60 -7.92 -3.14 4.16
CA GLY A 60 -8.56 -2.24 5.11
C GLY A 60 -7.57 -1.60 6.08
N ALA A 61 -6.62 -2.36 6.60
CA ALA A 61 -5.57 -1.86 7.49
C ALA A 61 -4.66 -0.84 6.79
N THR A 62 -4.24 -1.12 5.55
CA THR A 62 -3.48 -0.16 4.73
C THR A 62 -4.30 1.11 4.46
N GLY A 63 -5.59 0.99 4.14
CA GLY A 63 -6.47 2.14 3.93
C GLY A 63 -6.62 3.01 5.17
N VAL A 64 -6.78 2.41 6.35
CA VAL A 64 -6.80 3.15 7.62
C VAL A 64 -5.46 3.84 7.87
N ALA A 65 -4.34 3.15 7.63
CA ALA A 65 -3.00 3.74 7.78
C ALA A 65 -2.78 4.93 6.83
N SER A 66 -3.25 4.84 5.58
CA SER A 66 -3.23 5.95 4.63
C SER A 66 -4.05 7.14 5.16
N LEU A 67 -5.28 6.91 5.63
CA LEU A 67 -6.12 7.97 6.18
C LEU A 67 -5.50 8.65 7.40
N MET A 68 -4.77 7.91 8.25
CA MET A 68 -4.05 8.48 9.39
C MET A 68 -2.93 9.43 8.99
N ILE A 69 -2.43 9.37 7.75
CA ILE A 69 -1.39 10.25 7.22
C ILE A 69 -2.01 11.34 6.34
N GLU A 70 -2.88 10.96 5.40
CA GLU A 70 -3.53 11.88 4.45
C GLU A 70 -4.39 12.92 5.16
N LEU A 71 -5.12 12.54 6.21
CA LEU A 71 -6.04 13.47 6.88
C LEU A 71 -5.31 14.58 7.63
N PRO A 72 -4.28 14.31 8.46
CA PRO A 72 -3.42 15.37 9.01
C PRO A 72 -2.71 16.21 7.94
N LEU A 73 -2.23 15.58 6.86
CA LEU A 73 -1.60 16.32 5.76
C LEU A 73 -2.59 17.28 5.09
N ALA A 74 -3.81 16.83 4.82
CA ALA A 74 -4.87 17.65 4.23
C ALA A 74 -5.26 18.81 5.16
N VAL A 75 -5.37 18.55 6.47
CA VAL A 75 -5.61 19.62 7.45
C VAL A 75 -4.46 20.63 7.44
N TYR A 76 -3.21 20.16 7.43
CA TYR A 76 -2.05 21.03 7.35
C TYR A 76 -2.03 21.90 6.09
N THR A 77 -2.24 21.30 4.92
CA THR A 77 -2.17 22.01 3.64
C THR A 77 -3.30 23.03 3.48
N VAL A 78 -4.49 22.75 4.01
CA VAL A 78 -5.65 23.66 3.90
C VAL A 78 -5.56 24.80 4.91
N PHE A 79 -5.23 24.52 6.17
CA PHE A 79 -5.35 25.50 7.25
C PHE A 79 -4.03 26.20 7.60
N PHE A 80 -2.89 25.52 7.50
CA PHE A 80 -1.63 26.03 8.05
C PHE A 80 -0.63 26.45 6.97
N ALA A 81 -0.54 25.70 5.87
CA ALA A 81 0.40 26.02 4.80
C ALA A 81 0.26 27.45 4.24
N PRO A 82 -0.94 28.01 4.00
CA PRO A 82 -1.09 29.37 3.51
C PRO A 82 -0.47 30.42 4.44
N GLU A 83 -0.70 30.30 5.75
CA GLU A 83 -0.18 31.23 6.75
C GLU A 83 1.36 31.19 6.84
N PHE A 84 1.95 30.00 6.74
CA PHE A 84 3.42 29.86 6.75
C PHE A 84 4.09 30.47 5.52
N TYR A 85 3.43 30.44 4.36
CA TYR A 85 3.90 31.11 3.15
C TYR A 85 3.88 32.63 3.29
N GLU A 86 2.82 33.20 3.89
CA GLU A 86 2.73 34.64 4.16
C GLU A 86 3.80 35.11 5.16
N MET A 87 4.13 34.28 6.15
CA MET A 87 5.16 34.57 7.17
C MET A 87 6.61 34.30 6.71
N LYS A 88 6.84 33.89 5.45
CA LYS A 88 8.17 33.51 4.90
C LYS A 88 8.93 32.43 5.69
N LEU A 89 8.22 31.58 6.44
CA LEU A 89 8.80 30.49 7.25
C LEU A 89 9.00 29.20 6.42
N ILE A 90 9.69 29.35 5.28
CA ILE A 90 9.84 28.31 4.24
C ILE A 90 10.68 27.09 4.73
N SER A 91 11.46 27.23 5.80
CA SER A 91 12.22 26.11 6.36
C SER A 91 11.33 25.06 7.03
N ALA A 92 10.17 25.44 7.57
CA ALA A 92 9.27 24.54 8.28
C ALA A 92 8.53 23.57 7.33
N THR A 93 8.33 23.94 6.05
CA THR A 93 7.59 23.13 5.08
C THR A 93 8.40 21.99 4.48
N ARG A 94 9.75 22.09 4.44
CA ARG A 94 10.62 21.09 3.79
C ARG A 94 10.47 19.66 4.33
N HIS A 95 10.24 19.50 5.63
CA HIS A 95 10.05 18.17 6.21
C HIS A 95 8.69 17.58 5.84
N LEU A 96 7.67 18.41 5.69
CA LEU A 96 6.33 17.99 5.28
C LEU A 96 6.28 17.63 3.81
N ASP A 97 7.00 18.35 2.94
CA ASP A 97 7.13 18.00 1.52
C ASP A 97 7.67 16.58 1.34
N ALA A 98 8.72 16.22 2.10
CA ALA A 98 9.27 14.87 2.10
C ALA A 98 8.27 13.82 2.61
N VAL A 99 7.47 14.14 3.64
CA VAL A 99 6.42 13.23 4.12
C VAL A 99 5.36 13.03 3.04
N VAL A 100 4.88 14.10 2.40
CA VAL A 100 3.89 14.05 1.31
C VAL A 100 4.42 13.26 0.11
N GLU A 101 5.70 13.41 -0.22
CA GLU A 101 6.30 12.78 -1.38
C GLU A 101 6.60 11.28 -1.18
N TYR A 102 6.94 10.85 0.05
CA TYR A 102 7.47 9.51 0.30
C TYR A 102 6.65 8.63 1.25
N TRP A 103 5.57 9.11 1.87
CA TRP A 103 4.78 8.30 2.82
C TRP A 103 4.25 6.99 2.21
N TRP A 104 3.89 7.00 0.93
CA TRP A 104 3.36 5.84 0.21
C TRP A 104 4.38 4.71 0.08
N VAL A 105 5.69 5.00 0.16
CA VAL A 105 6.76 4.00 0.11
C VAL A 105 6.69 3.07 1.32
N GLY A 106 6.18 3.54 2.46
CA GLY A 106 5.97 2.73 3.66
C GLY A 106 4.74 1.82 3.61
N MET A 107 3.77 2.10 2.73
CA MET A 107 2.49 1.37 2.69
C MET A 107 2.62 -0.13 2.36
N PRO A 108 3.48 -0.55 1.41
CA PRO A 108 3.74 -1.98 1.18
C PRO A 108 4.22 -2.70 2.44
N VAL A 109 5.01 -2.04 3.30
CA VAL A 109 5.48 -2.64 4.56
C VAL A 109 4.32 -2.84 5.53
N VAL A 110 3.44 -1.84 5.65
CA VAL A 110 2.22 -1.95 6.47
C VAL A 110 1.33 -3.09 5.98
N GLU A 111 1.13 -3.19 4.66
CA GLU A 111 0.34 -4.25 4.04
C GLU A 111 0.92 -5.65 4.31
N VAL A 112 2.23 -5.82 4.18
CA VAL A 112 2.94 -7.08 4.50
C VAL A 112 2.78 -7.43 5.98
N ILE A 113 2.98 -6.47 6.88
CA ILE A 113 2.81 -6.68 8.33
C ILE A 113 1.37 -7.07 8.64
N ALA A 114 0.39 -6.36 8.08
CA ALA A 114 -1.02 -6.64 8.27
C ALA A 114 -1.39 -8.04 7.76
N ALA A 115 -0.92 -8.44 6.57
CA ALA A 115 -1.15 -9.77 6.02
C ALA A 115 -0.52 -10.88 6.88
N VAL A 116 0.72 -10.70 7.33
CA VAL A 116 1.41 -11.67 8.19
C VAL A 116 0.74 -11.78 9.56
N TRP A 117 0.35 -10.65 10.15
CA TRP A 117 -0.35 -10.62 11.42
C TRP A 117 -1.74 -11.26 11.30
N ALA A 118 -2.53 -10.87 10.30
CA ALA A 118 -3.87 -11.42 10.03
C ALA A 118 -3.83 -12.92 9.78
N THR A 119 -2.89 -13.41 8.95
CA THR A 119 -2.74 -14.85 8.73
C THR A 119 -2.45 -15.60 10.03
N ARG A 120 -1.58 -15.07 10.91
CA ARG A 120 -1.28 -15.69 12.21
C ARG A 120 -2.47 -15.66 13.16
N TYR A 121 -3.18 -14.53 13.21
CA TYR A 121 -4.31 -14.32 14.10
C TYR A 121 -5.51 -15.17 13.70
N PHE A 122 -5.91 -15.13 12.43
CA PHE A 122 -7.06 -15.87 11.93
C PHE A 122 -6.79 -17.36 11.83
N ALA A 123 -5.58 -17.82 11.44
CA ALA A 123 -5.30 -19.26 11.36
C ALA A 123 -5.40 -19.96 12.72
N ARG A 124 -5.10 -19.26 13.83
CA ARG A 124 -5.30 -19.80 15.18
C ARG A 124 -6.76 -20.05 15.50
N ARG A 125 -7.67 -19.18 15.04
CA ARG A 125 -9.11 -19.32 15.28
C ARG A 125 -9.80 -20.25 14.29
N TRP A 126 -9.34 -20.27 13.04
CA TRP A 126 -9.94 -21.07 11.97
C TRP A 126 -9.73 -22.57 12.12
N ARG A 127 -8.78 -23.01 12.96
CA ARG A 127 -8.58 -24.43 13.28
C ARG A 127 -9.66 -25.00 14.22
N PHE A 128 -10.50 -24.16 14.80
CA PHE A 128 -11.53 -24.54 15.78
C PHE A 128 -12.97 -24.30 15.29
N SER A 129 -13.16 -23.96 14.02
CA SER A 129 -14.45 -23.86 13.33
C SER A 129 -14.49 -24.83 12.17
#